data_AF-A0A859AC24-F1
#
_entry.id   AF-A0A859AC24-F1
#
_cell.length_a   1.000
_cell.length_b   1.000
_cell.length_c   1.000
_cell.angle_alpha   90.00
_cell.angle_beta   90.00
_cell.angle_gamma   90.00
#
_symmetry.space_group_name_H-M   'P 1'
#
loop_
_entity.id
_entity.type
_entity.pdbx_description
1 polymer ?
#
loop_
_entity_poly.entity_id
_entity_poly.type
_entity_poly.pdbx_seq_one_letter_code
_entity_poly.pdbx_strand_id
1 'polypeptide(L)'
;MQKNRYFPLTLIAAATILSGCSSMSQNSNLSEAQSSYERARANPQVTSLAPAELKDASESLTKADNALSTGESSSTVDHLAYIAKRKTEIALETAKRKADELAVRNATAQREKAQLAARTAEADRDQVLIAQQTEQLKELNAKETKRGMVVTLGDLLFSTDKAQVSSGGKHNVQKLAGFLNQYPKYKVLVEGYTDSTGSDSYNQELSERRANAVRAALLEEGISSDRVTTHGYGKAYPVASNDAAAGRQLNRRVEIIFSDSNGNIAPR
;
A
#
# COMPACT_ATOMS: atom_id res chain seq x y z
N MET A 1 36.64 71.89 -14.81
CA MET A 1 36.27 73.05 -15.65
C MET A 1 34.77 73.00 -15.90
N GLN A 2 34.06 73.95 -15.30
CA GLN A 2 32.64 74.22 -15.53
C GLN A 2 32.40 74.64 -16.98
N LYS A 3 31.30 74.21 -17.60
CA LYS A 3 30.52 75.04 -18.53
C LYS A 3 29.03 74.71 -18.41
N ASN A 4 28.33 75.50 -17.60
CA ASN A 4 26.90 75.74 -17.70
C ASN A 4 26.59 76.38 -19.05
N ARG A 5 25.51 75.94 -19.71
CA ARG A 5 24.82 76.71 -20.74
C ARG A 5 23.32 76.66 -20.50
N TYR A 6 22.82 77.76 -19.95
CA TYR A 6 21.43 78.19 -20.02
C TYR A 6 21.14 78.72 -21.44
N PHE A 7 19.92 78.53 -21.95
CA PHE A 7 19.15 79.40 -22.88
C PHE A 7 17.74 78.75 -23.07
N PRO A 8 16.68 79.49 -23.49
CA PRO A 8 15.69 80.09 -22.61
C PRO A 8 14.24 79.61 -22.88
N LEU A 9 13.33 80.01 -21.99
CA LEU A 9 11.88 79.95 -22.16
C LEU A 9 11.42 80.49 -23.52
N THR A 10 10.64 79.69 -24.25
CA THR A 10 9.66 80.20 -25.21
C THR A 10 8.26 79.68 -24.84
N LEU A 11 7.41 80.62 -24.43
CA LEU A 11 5.96 80.50 -24.39
C LEU A 11 5.46 80.08 -25.78
N ILE A 12 4.67 79.00 -25.85
CA ILE A 12 3.74 78.78 -26.96
C ILE A 12 2.34 78.64 -26.38
N ALA A 13 1.46 79.41 -27.01
CA ALA A 13 0.11 79.72 -26.63
C ALA A 13 -0.85 78.52 -26.59
N ALA A 14 -1.88 78.71 -25.77
CA ALA A 14 -3.03 77.86 -25.62
C ALA A 14 -3.73 77.49 -26.94
N ALA A 15 -4.02 76.20 -27.09
CA ALA A 15 -5.15 75.71 -27.87
C ALA A 15 -5.91 74.73 -26.97
N THR A 16 -6.73 75.26 -26.07
CA THR A 16 -7.74 74.49 -25.34
C THR A 16 -8.82 74.10 -26.33
N ILE A 17 -8.65 72.94 -26.97
CA ILE A 17 -9.75 72.23 -27.62
C ILE A 17 -10.66 71.81 -26.48
N LEU A 18 -11.81 72.48 -26.32
CA LEU A 18 -12.89 71.97 -25.51
C LEU A 18 -13.35 70.66 -26.15
N SER A 19 -12.79 69.55 -25.69
CA SER A 19 -13.40 68.25 -25.81
C SER A 19 -14.75 68.34 -25.11
N GLY A 20 -15.82 68.51 -25.89
CA GLY A 20 -17.16 68.22 -25.45
C GLY A 20 -17.22 66.73 -25.13
N CYS A 21 -16.87 66.37 -23.90
CA CYS A 21 -17.29 65.10 -23.33
C CYS A 21 -18.81 65.17 -23.26
N SER A 22 -19.47 64.57 -24.24
CA SER A 22 -20.85 64.12 -24.09
C SER A 22 -20.91 63.39 -22.75
N SER A 23 -21.61 63.97 -21.79
CA SER A 23 -21.88 63.34 -20.51
C SER A 23 -22.83 62.17 -20.76
N MET A 24 -22.29 61.05 -21.23
CA MET A 24 -22.97 59.76 -21.21
C MET A 24 -23.40 59.57 -19.74
N SER A 25 -24.70 59.41 -19.49
CA SER A 25 -25.19 59.17 -18.14
C SER A 25 -24.53 57.91 -17.61
N GLN A 26 -23.50 58.06 -16.78
CA GLN A 26 -22.76 56.95 -16.23
C GLN A 26 -23.64 56.28 -15.18
N ASN A 27 -24.08 55.05 -15.47
CA ASN A 27 -24.70 54.18 -14.49
C ASN A 27 -23.60 53.43 -13.71
N SER A 28 -23.50 53.67 -12.40
CA SER A 28 -22.44 53.11 -11.55
C SER A 28 -22.54 51.58 -11.42
N ASN A 29 -23.76 51.03 -11.30
CA ASN A 29 -23.99 49.59 -11.19
C ASN A 29 -23.57 48.86 -12.46
N LEU A 30 -23.86 49.43 -13.63
CA LEU A 30 -23.42 48.89 -14.91
C LEU A 30 -21.89 48.91 -15.03
N SER A 31 -21.25 50.02 -14.65
CA SER A 31 -19.78 50.12 -14.65
C SER A 31 -19.12 49.07 -13.72
N GLU A 32 -19.71 48.83 -12.55
CA GLU A 32 -19.22 47.80 -11.64
C GLU A 32 -19.40 46.38 -12.22
N ALA A 33 -20.55 46.11 -12.85
CA ALA A 33 -20.81 44.83 -13.53
C ALA A 33 -19.82 44.58 -14.67
N GLN A 34 -19.53 45.60 -15.49
CA GLN A 34 -18.51 45.54 -16.56
C GLN A 34 -17.12 45.23 -15.97
N SER A 35 -16.70 45.94 -14.93
CA SER A 35 -15.41 45.70 -14.28
C SER A 35 -15.31 44.30 -13.67
N SER A 36 -16.39 43.81 -13.05
CA SER A 36 -16.46 42.44 -12.54
C SER A 36 -16.30 41.41 -13.65
N TYR A 37 -17.04 41.59 -14.76
CA TYR A 37 -16.99 40.70 -15.91
C TYR A 37 -15.60 40.67 -16.55
N GLU A 38 -14.95 41.81 -16.75
CA GLU A 38 -13.62 41.86 -17.34
C GLU A 38 -12.57 41.15 -16.46
N ARG A 39 -12.67 41.26 -15.13
CA ARG A 39 -11.82 40.48 -14.22
C ARG A 39 -12.08 38.98 -14.33
N ALA A 40 -13.34 38.57 -14.43
CA ALA A 40 -13.70 37.16 -14.61
C ALA A 40 -13.20 36.62 -15.96
N ARG A 41 -13.36 37.39 -17.04
CA ARG A 41 -12.88 37.06 -18.39
C ARG A 41 -11.36 36.99 -18.48
N ALA A 42 -10.65 37.83 -17.74
CA ALA A 42 -9.19 37.82 -17.67
C ALA A 42 -8.64 36.66 -16.81
N ASN A 43 -9.46 35.99 -16.01
CA ASN A 43 -9.02 34.87 -15.16
C ASN A 43 -8.99 33.54 -15.97
N PRO A 44 -7.81 32.91 -16.16
CA PRO A 44 -7.69 31.65 -16.90
C PRO A 44 -8.50 30.49 -16.32
N GLN A 45 -8.73 30.48 -15.00
CA GLN A 45 -9.55 29.44 -14.37
C GLN A 45 -11.02 29.57 -14.80
N VAL A 46 -11.53 30.79 -14.93
CA VAL A 46 -12.92 31.03 -15.33
C VAL A 46 -13.12 30.67 -16.79
N THR A 47 -12.22 31.12 -17.67
CA THR A 47 -12.32 30.84 -19.11
C THR A 47 -12.17 29.35 -19.44
N SER A 48 -11.39 28.60 -18.66
CA SER A 48 -11.21 27.16 -18.87
C SER A 48 -12.26 26.30 -18.16
N LEU A 49 -12.66 26.65 -16.94
CA LEU A 49 -13.52 25.79 -16.11
C LEU A 49 -14.99 26.21 -16.09
N ALA A 50 -15.32 27.47 -16.32
CA ALA A 50 -16.69 27.99 -16.33
C ALA A 50 -17.03 28.82 -17.59
N PRO A 51 -16.73 28.32 -18.82
CA PRO A 51 -16.96 29.09 -20.05
C PRO A 51 -18.44 29.34 -20.34
N ALA A 52 -19.33 28.43 -19.96
CA ALA A 52 -20.77 28.58 -20.17
C ALA A 52 -21.35 29.69 -19.27
N GLU A 53 -20.99 29.67 -17.99
CA GLU A 53 -21.42 30.67 -17.01
C GLU A 53 -20.84 32.05 -17.35
N LEU A 54 -19.60 32.10 -17.86
CA LEU A 54 -18.98 33.34 -18.35
C LEU A 54 -19.71 33.87 -19.59
N LYS A 55 -20.14 33.00 -20.53
CA LYS A 55 -20.95 33.40 -21.68
C LYS A 55 -22.30 33.98 -21.24
N ASP A 56 -22.99 33.32 -20.30
CA ASP A 56 -24.27 33.79 -19.78
C ASP A 56 -24.16 35.15 -19.08
N ALA A 57 -23.04 35.40 -18.38
CA ALA A 57 -22.73 36.69 -17.79
C ALA A 57 -22.52 37.77 -18.86
N SER A 58 -21.78 37.44 -19.93
CA SER A 58 -21.57 38.33 -21.09
C SER A 58 -22.89 38.74 -21.73
N GLU A 59 -23.79 37.78 -22.00
CA GLU A 59 -25.08 38.06 -22.63
C GLU A 59 -25.97 38.95 -21.75
N SER A 60 -25.95 38.75 -20.43
CA SER A 60 -26.65 39.61 -19.48
C SER A 60 -26.06 41.01 -19.40
N LEU A 61 -24.73 41.14 -19.49
CA LEU A 61 -24.06 42.44 -19.53
C LEU A 61 -24.42 43.21 -20.80
N THR A 62 -24.38 42.55 -21.96
CA THR A 62 -24.80 43.15 -23.24
C THR A 62 -26.24 43.67 -23.20
N LYS A 63 -27.16 42.96 -22.52
CA LYS A 63 -28.54 43.46 -22.32
C LYS A 63 -28.57 44.75 -21.50
N ALA A 64 -27.75 44.84 -20.45
CA ALA A 64 -27.67 46.03 -19.60
C ALA A 64 -27.04 47.23 -20.34
N ASP A 65 -25.99 46.99 -21.14
CA ASP A 65 -25.37 47.99 -22.01
C ASP A 65 -26.37 48.52 -23.06
N ASN A 66 -27.12 47.61 -23.68
CA ASN A 66 -28.13 47.97 -24.66
C ASN A 66 -29.24 48.83 -24.03
N ALA A 67 -29.75 48.46 -22.85
CA ALA A 67 -30.78 49.22 -22.15
C ALA A 67 -30.33 50.66 -21.82
N LEU A 68 -29.06 50.86 -21.44
CA LEU A 68 -28.51 52.21 -21.25
C LEU A 68 -28.43 52.98 -22.57
N SER A 69 -27.99 52.32 -23.65
CA SER A 69 -27.81 52.96 -24.97
C SER A 69 -29.14 53.36 -25.64
N THR A 70 -30.21 52.61 -25.39
CA THR A 70 -31.56 52.88 -25.92
C THR A 70 -32.34 53.88 -25.08
N GLY A 71 -31.77 54.37 -23.96
CA GLY A 71 -32.39 55.37 -23.09
C GLY A 71 -33.49 54.81 -22.18
N GLU A 72 -33.42 53.52 -21.81
CA GLU A 72 -34.33 52.94 -20.83
C GLU A 72 -34.16 53.58 -19.43
N SER A 73 -35.13 53.32 -18.55
CA SER A 73 -35.11 53.86 -17.19
C SER A 73 -33.90 53.38 -16.39
N SER A 74 -33.37 54.24 -15.49
CA SER A 74 -32.25 53.87 -14.61
C SER A 74 -32.51 52.59 -13.83
N SER A 75 -33.75 52.40 -13.32
CA SER A 75 -34.13 51.19 -12.59
C SER A 75 -34.02 49.92 -13.43
N THR A 76 -34.31 50.00 -14.74
CA THR A 76 -34.17 48.84 -15.64
C THR A 76 -32.70 48.50 -15.85
N VAL A 77 -31.87 49.52 -16.11
CA VAL A 77 -30.41 49.36 -16.26
C VAL A 77 -29.79 48.79 -14.98
N ASP A 78 -30.18 49.31 -13.81
CA ASP A 78 -29.72 48.83 -12.50
C ASP A 78 -30.06 47.36 -12.27
N HIS A 79 -31.30 46.96 -12.60
CA HIS A 79 -31.72 45.56 -12.47
C HIS A 79 -30.93 44.63 -13.40
N LEU A 80 -30.75 45.00 -14.67
CA LEU A 80 -30.00 44.19 -15.63
C LEU A 80 -28.51 44.12 -15.26
N ALA A 81 -27.92 45.23 -14.81
CA ALA A 81 -26.56 45.28 -14.30
C ALA A 81 -26.38 44.37 -13.08
N TYR A 82 -27.34 44.37 -12.15
CA TYR A 82 -27.36 43.45 -11.01
C TYR A 82 -27.36 41.99 -11.47
N ILE A 83 -28.22 41.61 -12.42
CA ILE A 83 -28.25 40.24 -12.96
C ILE A 83 -26.92 39.86 -13.63
N ALA A 84 -26.33 40.76 -14.43
CA ALA A 84 -25.03 40.54 -15.06
C ALA A 84 -23.91 40.32 -14.04
N LYS A 85 -23.88 41.14 -12.98
CA LYS A 85 -22.94 41.01 -11.87
C LYS A 85 -23.11 39.66 -11.15
N ARG A 86 -24.34 39.28 -10.82
CA ARG A 86 -24.65 37.99 -10.16
C ARG A 86 -24.22 36.79 -11.01
N LYS A 87 -24.44 36.84 -12.32
CA LYS A 87 -23.98 35.79 -13.24
C LYS A 87 -22.45 35.72 -13.32
N THR A 88 -21.78 36.86 -13.29
CA THR A 88 -20.31 36.91 -13.25
C THR A 88 -19.77 36.25 -11.97
N GLU A 89 -20.39 36.55 -10.82
CA GLU A 89 -20.05 35.91 -9.54
C GLU A 89 -20.28 34.38 -9.59
N ILE A 90 -21.37 33.92 -10.21
CA ILE A 90 -21.62 32.48 -10.43
C ILE A 90 -20.51 31.84 -11.27
N ALA A 91 -20.05 32.50 -12.33
CA ALA A 91 -18.96 32.00 -13.17
C ALA A 91 -17.65 31.86 -12.37
N LEU A 92 -17.32 32.85 -11.55
CA LEU A 92 -16.16 32.84 -10.66
C LEU A 92 -16.22 31.69 -9.65
N GLU A 93 -17.33 31.55 -8.94
CA GLU A 93 -17.50 30.50 -7.93
C GLU A 93 -17.56 29.10 -8.56
N THR A 94 -18.15 28.97 -9.74
CA THR A 94 -18.16 27.70 -10.47
C THR A 94 -16.75 27.29 -10.89
N ALA A 95 -15.95 28.23 -11.38
CA ALA A 95 -14.56 27.99 -11.75
C ALA A 95 -13.73 27.57 -10.53
N LYS A 96 -13.88 28.29 -9.41
CA LYS A 96 -13.22 27.98 -8.15
C LYS A 96 -13.58 26.58 -7.65
N ARG A 97 -14.88 26.26 -7.59
CA ARG A 97 -15.37 24.93 -7.20
C ARG A 97 -14.76 23.83 -8.06
N LYS A 98 -14.77 24.01 -9.39
CA LYS A 98 -14.19 23.02 -10.32
C LYS A 98 -12.67 22.89 -10.16
N ALA A 99 -11.97 23.99 -9.88
CA ALA A 99 -10.53 23.97 -9.61
C ALA A 99 -10.22 23.19 -8.32
N ASP A 100 -10.97 23.44 -7.26
CA ASP A 100 -10.86 22.73 -5.99
C ASP A 100 -11.18 21.24 -6.16
N GLU A 101 -12.21 20.90 -6.93
CA GLU A 101 -12.55 19.51 -7.27
C GLU A 101 -11.41 18.81 -8.03
N LEU A 102 -10.78 19.47 -9.00
CA LEU A 102 -9.63 18.93 -9.72
C LEU A 102 -8.41 18.75 -8.80
N ALA A 103 -8.15 19.70 -7.90
CA ALA A 103 -7.09 19.59 -6.91
C ALA A 103 -7.32 18.39 -5.97
N VAL A 104 -8.55 18.21 -5.48
CA VAL A 104 -8.92 17.07 -4.64
C VAL A 104 -8.78 15.75 -5.41
N ARG A 105 -9.26 15.68 -6.66
CA ARG A 105 -9.10 14.49 -7.51
C ARG A 105 -7.65 14.12 -7.73
N ASN A 106 -6.80 15.10 -8.06
CA ASN A 106 -5.37 14.88 -8.27
C ASN A 106 -4.67 14.44 -6.99
N ALA A 107 -4.97 15.06 -5.85
CA ALA A 107 -4.44 14.66 -4.55
C ALA A 107 -4.88 13.24 -4.17
N THR A 108 -6.12 12.87 -4.49
CA THR A 108 -6.67 11.53 -4.25
C THR A 108 -5.96 10.49 -5.11
N ALA A 109 -5.80 10.74 -6.41
CA ALA A 109 -5.08 9.85 -7.32
C ALA A 109 -3.60 9.68 -6.91
N GLN A 110 -2.94 10.76 -6.45
CA GLN A 110 -1.58 10.68 -5.92
C GLN A 110 -1.51 9.84 -4.65
N ARG A 111 -2.45 10.04 -3.72
CA ARG A 111 -2.56 9.24 -2.49
C ARG A 111 -2.78 7.76 -2.79
N GLU A 112 -3.69 7.44 -3.69
CA GLU A 112 -3.97 6.06 -4.10
C GLU A 112 -2.73 5.41 -4.71
N LYS A 113 -2.02 6.12 -5.60
CA LYS A 113 -0.75 5.65 -6.17
C LYS A 113 0.30 5.39 -5.09
N ALA A 114 0.44 6.28 -4.11
CA ALA A 114 1.38 6.11 -3.00
C ALA A 114 1.02 4.91 -2.11
N GLN A 115 -0.27 4.73 -1.82
CA GLN A 115 -0.76 3.58 -1.05
C GLN A 115 -0.53 2.27 -1.77
N LEU A 116 -0.78 2.22 -3.09
CA LEU A 116 -0.53 1.04 -3.90
C LEU A 116 0.96 0.70 -3.91
N ALA A 117 1.82 1.68 -4.17
CA ALA A 117 3.27 1.48 -4.14
C ALA A 117 3.77 0.97 -2.78
N ALA A 118 3.21 1.47 -1.67
CA ALA A 118 3.54 0.99 -0.33
C ALA A 118 3.14 -0.49 -0.13
N ARG A 119 1.93 -0.88 -0.55
CA ARG A 119 1.47 -2.28 -0.47
C ARG A 119 2.31 -3.21 -1.34
N THR A 120 2.66 -2.79 -2.55
CA THR A 120 3.54 -3.59 -3.43
C THR A 120 4.91 -3.76 -2.80
N ALA A 121 5.51 -2.70 -2.28
CA ALA A 121 6.82 -2.79 -1.62
C ALA A 121 6.79 -3.66 -0.35
N GLU A 122 5.68 -3.68 0.39
CA GLU A 122 5.48 -4.59 1.52
C GLU A 122 5.37 -6.04 1.05
N ALA A 123 4.54 -6.32 0.04
CA ALA A 123 4.40 -7.66 -0.53
C ALA A 123 5.72 -8.20 -1.11
N ASP A 124 6.50 -7.36 -1.77
CA ASP A 124 7.81 -7.75 -2.33
C ASP A 124 8.80 -8.10 -1.20
N ARG A 125 8.81 -7.34 -0.10
CA ARG A 125 9.63 -7.65 1.08
C ARG A 125 9.22 -8.98 1.71
N ASP A 126 7.92 -9.21 1.84
CA ASP A 126 7.39 -10.46 2.39
C ASP A 126 7.75 -11.65 1.50
N GLN A 127 7.66 -11.50 0.18
CA GLN A 127 8.08 -12.54 -0.77
C GLN A 127 9.57 -12.86 -0.65
N VAL A 128 10.43 -11.84 -0.52
CA VAL A 128 11.87 -12.04 -0.31
C VAL A 128 12.13 -12.76 1.02
N LEU A 129 11.44 -12.38 2.10
CA LEU A 129 11.58 -13.04 3.40
C LEU A 129 11.14 -14.51 3.34
N ILE A 130 10.01 -14.80 2.69
CA ILE A 130 9.52 -16.17 2.51
C ILE A 130 10.51 -16.99 1.68
N ALA A 131 11.09 -16.40 0.63
CA ALA A 131 12.11 -17.07 -0.19
C ALA A 131 13.37 -17.41 0.64
N GLN A 132 13.83 -16.48 1.49
CA GLN A 132 14.95 -16.70 2.40
C GLN A 132 14.66 -17.82 3.42
N GLN A 133 13.48 -17.79 4.04
CA GLN A 133 13.03 -18.84 4.97
C GLN A 133 12.98 -20.21 4.29
N THR A 134 12.43 -20.25 3.08
CA THR A 134 12.31 -21.49 2.30
C THR A 134 13.68 -22.06 1.97
N GLU A 135 14.65 -21.22 1.62
CA GLU A 135 16.01 -21.67 1.33
C GLU A 135 16.71 -22.22 2.58
N GLN A 136 16.58 -21.57 3.72
CA GLN A 136 17.13 -22.09 4.99
C GLN A 136 16.46 -23.41 5.40
N LEU A 137 15.17 -23.60 5.14
CA LEU A 137 14.52 -24.89 5.34
C LEU A 137 15.11 -25.98 4.43
N LYS A 138 15.45 -25.66 3.17
CA LYS A 138 16.14 -26.61 2.30
C LYS A 138 17.53 -26.98 2.80
N GLU A 139 18.28 -26.06 3.41
CA GLU A 139 19.56 -26.37 4.05
C GLU A 139 19.42 -27.36 5.22
N LEU A 140 18.24 -27.42 5.86
CA LEU A 140 17.89 -28.45 6.84
C LEU A 140 17.47 -29.79 6.18
N ASN A 141 17.62 -29.93 4.87
CA ASN A 141 17.09 -31.02 4.05
C ASN A 141 15.56 -31.16 4.14
N ALA A 142 14.85 -30.05 4.36
CA ALA A 142 13.40 -30.07 4.33
C ALA A 142 12.90 -30.35 2.91
N LYS A 143 11.85 -31.17 2.81
CA LYS A 143 11.15 -31.48 1.56
C LYS A 143 9.75 -30.92 1.61
N GLU A 144 9.31 -30.35 0.51
CA GLU A 144 7.92 -29.94 0.35
C GLU A 144 7.04 -31.19 0.20
N THR A 145 5.99 -31.25 1.02
CA THR A 145 5.00 -32.32 1.01
C THR A 145 3.60 -31.73 1.06
N LYS A 146 2.57 -32.55 0.85
CA LYS A 146 1.17 -32.14 1.07
C LYS A 146 0.89 -31.66 2.50
N ARG A 147 1.77 -31.98 3.45
CA ARG A 147 1.65 -31.61 4.86
C ARG A 147 2.49 -30.39 5.24
N GLY A 148 3.09 -29.72 4.25
CA GLY A 148 4.03 -28.63 4.44
C GLY A 148 5.47 -29.08 4.28
N MET A 149 6.39 -28.28 4.80
CA MET A 149 7.82 -28.59 4.79
C MET A 149 8.12 -29.65 5.85
N VAL A 150 8.79 -30.74 5.45
CA VAL A 150 9.11 -31.87 6.33
C VAL A 150 10.60 -32.13 6.33
N VAL A 151 11.22 -32.09 7.51
CA VAL A 151 12.59 -32.56 7.73
C VAL A 151 12.54 -33.98 8.25
N THR A 152 13.15 -34.92 7.53
CA THR A 152 13.25 -36.31 7.97
C THR A 152 14.61 -36.57 8.59
N LEU A 153 14.61 -36.92 9.86
CA LEU A 153 15.79 -37.33 10.61
C LEU A 153 15.78 -38.85 10.76
N GLY A 154 16.64 -39.55 10.02
CA GLY A 154 16.73 -41.01 10.06
C GLY A 154 17.50 -41.56 11.26
N ASP A 155 17.91 -42.83 11.16
CA ASP A 155 18.64 -43.62 12.17
C ASP A 155 19.95 -42.96 12.69
N LEU A 156 20.44 -41.92 12.01
CA LEU A 156 21.56 -41.08 12.51
C LEU A 156 21.22 -40.34 13.81
N LEU A 157 19.96 -40.25 14.22
CA LEU A 157 19.59 -39.68 15.52
C LEU A 157 19.68 -40.65 16.69
N PHE A 158 19.53 -41.96 16.51
CA PHE A 158 19.31 -42.87 17.64
C PHE A 158 20.18 -44.11 17.49
N SER A 159 20.93 -44.48 18.53
CA SER A 159 21.55 -45.82 18.57
C SER A 159 20.45 -46.89 18.58
N THR A 160 20.69 -48.06 17.97
CA THR A 160 19.74 -49.19 17.96
C THR A 160 19.17 -49.46 19.36
N ASP A 161 17.84 -49.59 19.46
CA ASP A 161 17.06 -49.74 20.71
C ASP A 161 17.18 -48.62 21.77
N LYS A 162 17.74 -47.46 21.43
CA LYS A 162 17.80 -46.30 22.33
C LYS A 162 16.92 -45.15 21.83
N ALA A 163 16.32 -44.43 22.77
CA ALA A 163 15.67 -43.14 22.54
C ALA A 163 16.64 -41.95 22.73
N GLN A 164 17.94 -42.22 22.90
CA GLN A 164 18.94 -41.18 23.14
C GLN A 164 19.46 -40.60 21.82
N VAL A 165 19.39 -39.27 21.70
CA VAL A 165 19.85 -38.54 20.52
C VAL A 165 21.39 -38.62 20.42
N SER A 166 21.90 -39.08 19.28
CA SER A 166 23.33 -39.18 18.96
C SER A 166 23.97 -37.78 18.83
N SER A 167 25.30 -37.70 18.86
CA SER A 167 26.03 -36.43 18.64
C SER A 167 25.72 -35.80 17.28
N GLY A 168 25.66 -36.60 16.20
CA GLY A 168 25.25 -36.11 14.87
C GLY A 168 23.80 -35.64 14.83
N GLY A 169 22.94 -36.28 15.64
CA GLY A 169 21.56 -35.85 15.79
C GLY A 169 21.38 -34.55 16.54
N LYS A 170 22.21 -34.31 17.56
CA LYS A 170 22.24 -33.03 18.28
C LYS A 170 22.55 -31.86 17.34
N HIS A 171 23.49 -32.02 16.41
CA HIS A 171 23.80 -30.97 15.42
C HIS A 171 22.60 -30.59 14.54
N ASN A 172 21.83 -31.58 14.09
CA ASN A 172 20.63 -31.30 13.30
C ASN A 172 19.53 -30.63 14.13
N VAL A 173 19.36 -31.05 15.39
CA VAL A 173 18.44 -30.40 16.34
C VAL A 173 18.88 -28.96 16.62
N GLN A 174 20.17 -28.69 16.76
CA GLN A 174 20.71 -27.34 16.95
C GLN A 174 20.43 -26.42 15.76
N LYS A 175 20.66 -26.90 14.53
CA LYS A 175 20.32 -26.15 13.32
C LYS A 175 18.81 -25.86 13.23
N LEU A 176 17.98 -26.85 13.56
CA LEU A 176 16.54 -26.69 13.62
C LEU A 176 16.13 -25.66 14.69
N ALA A 177 16.72 -25.72 15.89
CA ALA A 177 16.47 -24.76 16.95
C ALA A 177 16.91 -23.35 16.53
N GLY A 178 18.04 -23.20 15.85
CA GLY A 178 18.49 -21.93 15.27
C GLY A 178 17.46 -21.34 14.32
N PHE A 179 16.93 -22.13 13.39
CA PHE A 179 15.84 -21.70 12.50
C PHE A 179 14.57 -21.30 13.28
N LEU A 180 14.15 -22.12 14.25
CA LEU A 180 12.95 -21.83 15.05
C LEU A 180 13.11 -20.58 15.93
N ASN A 181 14.33 -20.28 16.41
CA ASN A 181 14.62 -19.04 17.13
C ASN A 181 14.62 -17.82 16.19
N GLN A 182 15.16 -17.98 14.97
CA GLN A 182 15.13 -16.92 13.96
C GLN A 182 13.70 -16.60 13.49
N TYR A 183 12.83 -17.60 13.42
CA TYR A 183 11.44 -17.45 12.96
C TYR A 183 10.43 -17.92 14.00
N PRO A 184 10.08 -17.07 14.97
CA PRO A 184 9.24 -17.44 16.12
C PRO A 184 7.80 -17.84 15.75
N LYS A 185 7.34 -17.50 14.54
CA LYS A 185 6.00 -17.87 14.04
C LYS A 185 5.85 -19.36 13.72
N TYR A 186 6.94 -20.07 13.39
CA TYR A 186 6.86 -21.49 13.07
C TYR A 186 6.60 -22.32 14.32
N LYS A 187 5.71 -23.31 14.17
CA LYS A 187 5.54 -24.42 15.10
C LYS A 187 5.95 -25.71 14.40
N VAL A 188 6.28 -26.73 15.19
CA VAL A 188 6.65 -28.04 14.66
C VAL A 188 5.85 -29.16 15.31
N LEU A 189 5.48 -30.13 14.49
CA LEU A 189 4.98 -31.44 14.91
C LEU A 189 6.09 -32.45 14.66
N VAL A 190 6.51 -33.13 15.72
CA VAL A 190 7.54 -34.15 15.70
C VAL A 190 6.88 -35.52 15.72
N GLU A 191 7.05 -36.29 14.66
CA GLU A 191 6.43 -37.59 14.50
C GLU A 191 7.46 -38.71 14.52
N GLY A 192 7.32 -39.66 15.43
CA GLY A 192 8.19 -40.82 15.53
C GLY A 192 7.66 -42.02 14.76
N TYR A 193 8.59 -42.78 14.16
CA TYR A 193 8.31 -44.03 13.44
C TYR A 193 9.30 -45.13 13.80
N THR A 194 8.84 -46.38 13.72
CA THR A 194 9.66 -47.58 13.88
C THR A 194 9.59 -48.44 12.62
N ASP A 195 10.45 -49.46 12.55
CA ASP A 195 10.25 -50.55 11.61
C ASP A 195 9.19 -51.55 12.13
N SER A 196 8.97 -52.64 11.40
CA SER A 196 7.99 -53.66 11.75
C SER A 196 8.47 -54.69 12.77
N THR A 197 9.65 -54.52 13.37
CA THR A 197 10.22 -55.46 14.33
C THR A 197 9.62 -55.22 15.72
N GLY A 198 9.19 -56.28 16.41
CA GLY A 198 8.57 -56.18 17.73
C GLY A 198 7.04 -56.00 17.70
N SER A 199 6.42 -55.94 18.88
CA SER A 199 4.96 -55.80 19.01
C SER A 199 4.49 -54.38 18.68
N ASP A 200 3.20 -54.26 18.37
CA ASP A 200 2.58 -52.97 18.02
C ASP A 200 2.63 -52.00 19.20
N SER A 201 2.35 -52.49 20.42
CA SER A 201 2.45 -51.70 21.65
C SER A 201 3.88 -51.21 21.90
N TYR A 202 4.88 -52.08 21.74
CA TYR A 202 6.29 -51.71 21.91
C TYR A 202 6.72 -50.64 20.91
N ASN A 203 6.34 -50.81 19.65
CA ASN A 203 6.68 -49.87 18.59
C ASN A 203 5.99 -48.51 18.79
N GLN A 204 4.74 -48.52 19.24
CA GLN A 204 4.02 -47.30 19.60
C GLN A 204 4.79 -46.52 20.69
N GLU A 205 5.08 -47.14 21.83
CA GLU A 205 5.84 -46.53 22.92
C GLU A 205 7.24 -46.08 22.49
N LEU A 206 7.93 -46.86 21.66
CA LEU A 206 9.26 -46.51 21.14
C LEU A 206 9.20 -45.26 20.25
N SER A 207 8.21 -45.18 19.36
CA SER A 207 8.02 -44.03 18.48
C SER A 207 7.72 -42.74 19.25
N GLU A 208 6.87 -42.82 20.27
CA GLU A 208 6.54 -41.68 21.15
C GLU A 208 7.76 -41.21 21.95
N ARG A 209 8.53 -42.14 22.52
CA ARG A 209 9.77 -41.81 23.24
C ARG A 209 10.79 -41.11 22.33
N ARG A 210 10.93 -41.55 21.08
CA ARG A 210 11.82 -40.90 20.10
C ARG A 210 11.37 -39.48 19.75
N ALA A 211 10.07 -39.28 19.50
CA ALA A 211 9.51 -37.95 19.26
C ALA A 211 9.72 -37.03 20.47
N ASN A 212 9.46 -37.53 21.69
CA ASN A 212 9.66 -36.81 22.94
C ASN A 212 11.14 -36.47 23.19
N ALA A 213 12.07 -37.33 22.80
CA ALA A 213 13.50 -37.06 22.92
C ALA A 213 13.94 -35.87 22.03
N VAL A 214 13.43 -35.79 20.80
CA VAL A 214 13.69 -34.63 19.92
C VAL A 214 13.05 -33.37 20.50
N ARG A 215 11.82 -33.46 21.03
CA ARG A 215 11.18 -32.34 21.72
C ARG A 215 12.00 -31.85 22.92
N ALA A 216 12.49 -32.77 23.76
CA ALA A 216 13.32 -32.43 24.91
C ALA A 216 14.62 -31.72 24.48
N ALA A 217 15.27 -32.20 23.42
CA ALA A 217 16.45 -31.56 22.88
C ALA A 217 16.15 -30.15 22.33
N LEU A 218 15.00 -29.95 21.65
CA LEU A 218 14.58 -28.60 21.21
C LEU A 218 14.30 -27.65 22.38
N LEU A 219 13.70 -28.16 23.46
CA LEU A 219 13.46 -27.39 24.69
C LEU A 219 14.77 -26.98 25.37
N GLU A 220 15.77 -27.88 25.39
CA GLU A 220 17.10 -27.61 25.92
C GLU A 220 17.82 -26.50 25.13
N GLU A 221 17.58 -26.43 23.81
CA GLU A 221 18.05 -25.35 22.92
C GLU A 221 17.18 -24.06 23.01
N GLY A 222 16.24 -23.99 23.97
CA GLY A 222 15.46 -22.79 24.28
C GLY A 222 14.16 -22.62 23.50
N ILE A 223 13.71 -23.62 22.74
CA ILE A 223 12.44 -23.54 22.03
C ILE A 223 11.28 -23.73 23.02
N SER A 224 10.35 -22.78 23.02
CA SER A 224 9.17 -22.83 23.89
C SER A 224 8.29 -24.07 23.65
N SER A 225 7.75 -24.63 24.73
CA SER A 225 7.01 -25.91 24.71
C SER A 225 5.72 -25.88 23.90
N ASP A 226 5.10 -24.71 23.74
CA ASP A 226 3.88 -24.49 22.94
C ASP A 226 4.14 -24.54 21.42
N ARG A 227 5.41 -24.49 21.02
CA ARG A 227 5.83 -24.55 19.61
C ARG A 227 6.20 -25.97 19.16
N VAL A 228 6.26 -26.93 20.07
CA VAL A 228 6.70 -28.30 19.78
C VAL A 228 5.67 -29.31 20.27
N THR A 229 4.95 -29.91 19.33
CA THR A 229 4.03 -31.02 19.56
C THR A 229 4.68 -32.32 19.12
N THR A 230 4.33 -33.43 19.75
CA THR A 230 4.88 -34.76 19.46
C THR A 230 3.77 -35.78 19.21
N HIS A 231 4.04 -36.73 18.33
CA HIS A 231 3.18 -37.90 18.13
C HIS A 231 4.03 -39.12 17.76
N GLY A 232 3.64 -40.31 18.22
CA GLY A 232 4.24 -41.56 17.79
C GLY A 232 3.26 -42.36 16.95
N TYR A 233 3.71 -42.96 15.86
CA TYR A 233 2.88 -43.77 14.97
C TYR A 233 3.27 -45.25 14.96
N GLY A 234 4.23 -45.65 15.79
CA GLY A 234 4.82 -46.98 15.77
C GLY A 234 5.30 -47.36 14.36
N LYS A 235 4.89 -48.55 13.91
CA LYS A 235 5.24 -49.11 12.59
C LYS A 235 4.34 -48.63 11.44
N ALA A 236 3.37 -47.75 11.71
CA ALA A 236 2.45 -47.27 10.69
C ALA A 236 3.17 -46.37 9.67
N TYR A 237 2.59 -46.27 8.47
CA TYR A 237 3.09 -45.44 7.36
C TYR A 237 4.57 -45.69 7.00
N PRO A 238 4.92 -46.93 6.62
CA PRO A 238 6.26 -47.24 6.15
C PRO A 238 6.57 -46.46 4.86
N VAL A 239 7.81 -45.99 4.74
CA VAL A 239 8.34 -45.29 3.55
C VAL A 239 9.16 -46.22 2.66
N ALA A 240 9.53 -47.40 3.17
CA ALA A 240 10.21 -48.46 2.44
C ALA A 240 9.72 -49.84 2.91
N SER A 241 10.00 -50.90 2.13
CA SER A 241 9.69 -52.28 2.52
C SER A 241 10.42 -52.64 3.84
N ASN A 242 9.72 -53.35 4.73
CA ASN A 242 10.31 -53.86 5.96
C ASN A 242 11.03 -55.20 5.79
N ASP A 243 11.05 -55.78 4.58
CA ASP A 243 11.62 -57.10 4.32
C ASP A 243 13.15 -57.06 4.35
N ALA A 244 13.73 -55.97 3.85
CA ALA A 244 15.18 -55.73 3.84
C ALA A 244 15.64 -54.84 5.00
N ALA A 245 16.86 -55.08 5.51
CA ALA A 245 17.45 -54.28 6.58
C ALA A 245 17.56 -52.79 6.23
N ALA A 246 17.91 -52.47 4.98
CA ALA A 246 17.99 -51.09 4.48
C ALA A 246 16.62 -50.39 4.52
N GLY A 247 15.54 -51.07 4.16
CA GLY A 247 14.20 -50.49 4.20
C GLY A 247 13.68 -50.30 5.63
N ARG A 248 13.96 -51.26 6.54
CA ARG A 248 13.70 -51.08 7.98
C ARG A 248 14.43 -49.85 8.54
N GLN A 249 15.68 -49.62 8.14
CA GLN A 249 16.44 -48.44 8.56
C GLN A 249 15.79 -47.13 8.10
N LEU A 250 15.21 -47.08 6.90
CA LEU A 250 14.47 -45.90 6.44
C LEU A 250 13.17 -45.68 7.22
N ASN A 251 12.53 -46.75 7.70
CA ASN A 251 11.32 -46.66 8.50
C ASN A 251 11.59 -46.22 9.95
N ARG A 252 12.78 -46.47 10.49
CA ARG A 252 13.27 -45.90 11.76
C ARG A 252 13.66 -44.43 11.57
N ARG A 253 12.68 -43.55 11.69
CA ARG A 253 12.85 -42.11 11.45
C ARG A 253 12.00 -41.26 12.39
N VAL A 254 12.37 -40.00 12.48
CA VAL A 254 11.54 -38.93 13.01
C VAL A 254 11.30 -37.92 11.89
N GLU A 255 10.04 -37.57 11.67
CA GLU A 255 9.66 -36.49 10.76
C GLU A 255 9.33 -35.25 11.58
N ILE A 256 9.85 -34.09 11.17
CA ILE A 256 9.53 -32.79 11.74
C ILE A 256 8.77 -32.02 10.68
N ILE A 257 7.51 -31.74 10.97
CA ILE A 257 6.59 -31.04 10.07
C ILE A 257 6.48 -29.60 10.57
N PHE A 258 6.80 -28.65 9.70
CA PHE A 258 6.68 -27.24 10.00
C PHE A 258 5.25 -26.75 9.72
N SER A 259 4.76 -25.87 10.57
CA SER A 259 3.50 -25.18 10.33
C SER A 259 3.54 -24.29 9.10
N ASP A 260 2.37 -24.03 8.53
CA ASP A 260 2.20 -22.93 7.58
C ASP A 260 2.41 -21.56 8.27
N SER A 261 2.27 -20.48 7.49
CA SER A 261 2.37 -19.09 7.96
C SER A 261 1.33 -18.71 9.01
N ASN A 262 0.27 -19.50 9.18
CA ASN A 262 -0.79 -19.33 10.17
C ASN A 262 -0.62 -20.21 11.41
N GLY A 263 0.45 -21.02 11.48
CA GLY A 263 0.70 -21.91 12.60
C GLY A 263 -0.05 -23.25 12.54
N ASN A 264 -0.66 -23.59 11.40
CA ASN A 264 -1.39 -24.83 11.20
C ASN A 264 -0.49 -25.93 10.64
N ILE A 265 -0.70 -27.16 11.10
CA ILE A 265 -0.03 -28.36 10.60
C ILE A 265 -1.10 -29.31 10.07
N ALA A 266 -0.94 -29.76 8.83
CA ALA A 266 -1.90 -30.68 8.23
C ALA A 266 -1.90 -32.03 8.99
N PRO A 267 -3.07 -32.59 9.29
CA PRO A 267 -3.15 -33.92 9.88
C PRO A 267 -2.54 -34.97 8.92
N ARG A 268 -2.20 -36.12 9.48
CA ARG A 268 -1.62 -37.23 8.72
C ARG A 268 -2.67 -38.11 8.06
#